data_AF-A0A2T0S9U7-F1
#
_entry.id   AF-A0A2T0S9U7-F1
#
_cell.length_a   1.000
_cell.length_b   1.000
_cell.length_c   1.000
_cell.angle_alpha   90.00
_cell.angle_beta   90.00
_cell.angle_gamma   90.00
#
_symmetry.space_group_name_H-M   'P 1'
#
loop_
_entity.id
_entity.type
_entity.pdbx_description
1 polymer ?
#
loop_
_entity_poly.entity_id
_entity_poly.type
_entity_poly.pdbx_seq_one_letter_code
_entity_poly.pdbx_strand_id
1 'polypeptide(L)' 'MATLMQRLQQFLRSPQGQRVVQQGRRQLAKPENQARLRKLATRFQNRRR' A
#
# COMPACT_ATOMS: atom_id res chain seq x y z
N MET A 1 -14.56 6.17 21.71
CA MET A 1 -14.83 5.68 20.35
C MET A 1 -13.49 5.59 19.61
N ALA A 2 -13.04 4.40 19.22
CA ALA A 2 -11.82 4.29 18.42
C ALA A 2 -12.09 4.84 17.02
N THR A 3 -11.26 5.78 16.55
CA THR A 3 -11.40 6.33 15.20
C THR A 3 -11.10 5.25 14.17
N LEU A 4 -11.60 5.43 12.94
CA LEU A 4 -11.30 4.51 11.82
C LEU A 4 -9.78 4.28 11.67
N MET A 5 -8.98 5.33 11.92
CA MET A 5 -7.52 5.26 11.89
C MET A 5 -6.93 4.37 12.99
N GLN A 6 -7.45 4.47 14.23
CA GLN A 6 -6.98 3.62 15.32
C GLN A 6 -7.30 2.13 15.07
N ARG A 7 -8.48 1.83 14.50
CA ARG A 7 -8.84 0.45 14.12
C ARG A 7 -7.96 -0.06 12.99
N LEU A 8 -7.62 0.78 12.02
CA LEU A 8 -6.70 0.42 10.94
C LEU A 8 -5.29 0.16 11.46
N GLN A 9 -4.76 1.01 12.35
CA GLN A 9 -3.46 0.81 12.99
C GLN A 9 -3.43 -0.49 13.81
N GLN A 10 -4.50 -0.78 14.54
CA GLN A 10 -4.62 -1.99 15.33
C GLN A 10 -4.74 -3.24 14.45
N PHE A 11 -5.45 -3.13 13.32
CA PHE A 11 -5.49 -4.18 12.30
C PHE A 11 -4.11 -4.41 11.66
N LEU A 12 -3.39 -3.36 11.28
CA LEU A 12 -2.04 -3.47 10.70
C LEU A 12 -1.04 -4.09 11.69
N ARG A 13 -1.22 -3.87 12.99
CA ARG A 13 -0.44 -4.50 14.06
C ARG A 13 -0.80 -5.96 14.33
N SER A 14 -1.98 -6.41 13.88
CA SER A 14 -2.41 -7.81 14.02
C SER A 14 -1.63 -8.75 13.09
N PRO A 15 -1.49 -10.04 13.44
CA PRO A 15 -0.83 -11.03 12.57
C PRO A 15 -1.54 -11.20 11.22
N GLN A 16 -2.84 -10.92 11.13
CA GLN A 16 -3.57 -10.92 9.87
C GLN A 16 -3.20 -9.70 9.01
N GLY A 17 -3.11 -8.51 9.61
CA GLY A 17 -2.63 -7.31 8.92
C GLY A 17 -1.18 -7.45 8.45
N GLN A 18 -0.31 -8.04 9.26
CA GLN A 18 1.06 -8.34 8.86
C GLN A 18 1.11 -9.30 7.66
N ARG A 19 0.25 -10.32 7.59
CA ARG A 19 0.16 -11.20 6.42
C ARG A 19 -0.24 -10.44 5.15
N VAL A 20 -1.24 -9.58 5.23
CA VAL A 20 -1.68 -8.74 4.10
C VAL A 20 -0.55 -7.80 3.65
N VAL A 21 0.13 -7.14 4.60
CA VAL A 21 1.26 -6.25 4.30
C VAL A 21 2.44 -7.02 3.71
N GLN A 22 2.73 -8.23 4.19
CA GLN A 22 3.80 -9.06 3.64
C GLN A 22 3.49 -9.56 2.22
N GLN A 23 2.27 -10.01 1.97
CA GLN A 23 1.81 -10.39 0.63
C GLN A 23 1.87 -9.20 -0.32
N GLY A 24 1.41 -8.03 0.14
CA GLY A 24 1.53 -6.77 -0.59
C GLY A 24 2.98 -6.42 -0.87
N ARG A 25 3.86 -6.46 0.13
CA ARG A 25 5.30 -6.19 -0.04
C ARG A 25 5.96 -7.14 -1.04
N ARG A 26 5.64 -8.44 -1.02
CA ARG A 26 6.18 -9.40 -2.00
C ARG A 26 5.67 -9.12 -3.41
N GLN A 27 4.41 -8.72 -3.56
CA GLN A 27 3.88 -8.33 -4.87
C GLN A 27 4.50 -7.02 -5.36
N LEU A 28 4.67 -6.03 -4.47
CA LEU A 28 5.30 -4.75 -4.76
C LEU A 28 6.81 -4.86 -5.02
N ALA A 29 7.48 -5.86 -4.43
CA ALA A 29 8.89 -6.14 -4.67
C ALA A 29 9.15 -6.60 -6.11
N LYS A 30 8.13 -7.08 -6.83
CA LYS A 30 8.28 -7.48 -8.23
C LYS A 30 8.61 -6.25 -9.09
N PRO A 31 9.66 -6.31 -9.94
CA PRO A 31 10.10 -5.17 -10.74
C PRO A 31 9.01 -4.67 -11.70
N GLU A 32 8.19 -5.57 -12.25
CA GLU A 32 7.05 -5.20 -13.11
C GLU A 32 6.01 -4.34 -12.38
N ASN A 33 5.73 -4.65 -11.11
CA ASN A 33 4.77 -3.89 -10.31
C ASN A 33 5.34 -2.54 -9.91
N GLN A 34 6.64 -2.44 -9.64
CA GLN A 34 7.31 -1.16 -9.41
C GLN A 34 7.25 -0.25 -10.65
N ALA A 35 7.50 -0.82 -11.84
CA ALA A 35 7.40 -0.08 -13.10
C ALA A 35 5.97 0.42 -13.36
N ARG A 36 4.96 -0.43 -13.11
CA ARG A 36 3.55 -0.03 -13.22
C ARG A 36 3.18 1.07 -12.22
N LEU A 37 3.61 0.94 -10.96
CA LEU A 37 3.37 1.96 -9.95
C LEU A 37 4.04 3.29 -10.29
N ARG A 38 5.29 3.27 -10.77
CA ARG A 38 5.98 4.47 -11.26
C ARG A 38 5.21 5.11 -12.41
N LYS A 39 4.76 4.32 -13.40
CA LYS A 39 3.96 4.83 -14.53
C LYS A 39 2.64 5.44 -14.08
N LEU A 40 1.96 4.84 -13.10
CA LEU A 40 0.76 5.41 -12.50
C LEU A 40 1.08 6.71 -11.75
N ALA A 41 2.11 6.73 -10.92
CA ALA A 41 2.54 7.91 -10.18
C ALA A 41 2.88 9.07 -11.11
N THR A 42 3.65 8.83 -12.18
CA THR A 42 3.96 9.83 -13.22
C THR A 42 2.69 10.36 -13.89
N ARG A 43 1.71 9.50 -14.19
CA ARG A 43 0.42 9.94 -14.76
C ARG A 43 -0.38 10.83 -13.80
N PHE A 44 -0.44 10.48 -12.52
CA PHE A 44 -1.12 11.29 -11.52
C PHE A 44 -0.40 12.61 -11.23
N GLN A 45 0.93 12.61 -11.25
CA GLN A 45 1.74 13.82 -11.07
C GLN A 45 1.57 14.79 -12.24
N ASN A 46 1.52 14.28 -13.49
CA ASN A 46 1.27 15.12 -14.66
C ASN A 46 -0.14 15.72 -14.70
N ARG A 47 -1.13 15.07 -14.08
CA ARG A 47 -2.51 15.58 -14.04
C ARG A 47 -2.72 16.68 -12.99
N ARG A 48 -1.74 16.90 -12.11
CA ARG A 48 -1.79 17.88 -11.02
C ARG A 48 -1.01 19.17 -11.33
N ARG A 49 -0.26 19.20 -12.43
CA ARG A 49 0.35 20.39 -13.03
C ARG A 49 -0.56 20.92 -14.12
#